data_AF-A0A7G9NXS9-F1
#
_entry.id   AF-A0A7G9NXS9-F1
#
_cell.length_a   1.000
_cell.length_b   1.000
_cell.length_c   1.000
_cell.angle_alpha   90.00
_cell.angle_beta   90.00
_cell.angle_gamma   90.00
#
_symmetry.space_group_name_H-M   'P 1'
#
loop_
_entity.id
_entity.type
_entity.pdbx_description
1 polymer ?
#
loop_
_entity_poly.entity_id
_entity_poly.type
_entity_poly.pdbx_seq_one_letter_code
_entity_poly.pdbx_strand_id
1 'polypeptide(L)'
;MSKPQRPTQHAWFVGRASDFIAAVAEDQTLREWLLTLQDKSDDERAVQIARVAKRMREAGEDEQMIQVIESMRHQRIYEGILRTVGDIA
;
A
#
# COMPACT_ATOMS: atom_id res chain seq x y z
N MET A 1 -28.23 10.32 21.66
CA MET A 1 -27.20 10.82 20.72
C MET A 1 -26.27 9.67 20.39
N SER A 2 -26.38 9.10 19.19
CA SER A 2 -25.54 7.99 18.75
C SER A 2 -24.13 8.51 18.48
N LYS A 3 -23.11 7.93 19.15
CA LYS A 3 -21.71 8.26 18.84
C LYS A 3 -21.45 7.95 17.36
N PRO A 4 -20.76 8.82 16.60
CA PRO A 4 -20.38 8.49 15.23
C PRO A 4 -19.54 7.21 15.29
N GLN A 5 -20.08 6.13 14.71
CA GLN A 5 -19.34 4.89 14.50
C GLN A 5 -18.20 5.27 13.57
N ARG A 6 -16.98 5.34 14.10
CA ARG A 6 -15.78 5.41 13.26
C ARG A 6 -15.87 4.22 12.30
N PRO A 7 -15.57 4.40 11.01
CA PRO A 7 -15.45 3.28 10.09
C PRO A 7 -14.60 2.20 10.79
N THR A 8 -15.06 0.96 10.77
CA THR A 8 -14.23 -0.14 11.28
C THR A 8 -12.90 -0.07 10.55
N GLN A 9 -11.80 -0.25 11.29
CA GLN A 9 -10.43 -0.13 10.76
C GLN A 9 -10.21 -0.93 9.46
N HIS A 10 -10.95 -2.03 9.31
CA HIS A 10 -11.01 -2.84 8.10
C HIS A 10 -11.64 -2.12 6.89
N ALA A 11 -12.81 -1.50 7.03
CA ALA A 11 -13.47 -0.79 5.93
C ALA A 11 -12.67 0.43 5.46
N TRP A 12 -12.05 1.14 6.41
CA TRP A 12 -11.13 2.24 6.10
C TRP A 12 -9.93 1.74 5.29
N PHE A 13 -9.28 0.65 5.73
CA PHE A 13 -8.13 0.10 5.04
C PHE A 13 -8.48 -0.40 3.63
N VAL A 14 -9.60 -1.12 3.46
CA VAL A 14 -10.04 -1.63 2.15
C VAL A 14 -10.30 -0.49 1.16
N GLY A 15 -10.96 0.60 1.60
CA GLY A 15 -11.16 1.78 0.76
C GLY A 15 -9.83 2.38 0.29
N ARG A 16 -8.87 2.56 1.21
CA ARG A 16 -7.56 3.13 0.89
C ARG A 16 -6.65 2.21 0.08
N ALA A 17 -6.73 0.91 0.31
CA ALA A 17 -6.05 -0.08 -0.53
C ALA A 17 -6.61 -0.04 -1.96
N SER A 18 -7.91 0.18 -2.12
CA SER A 18 -8.54 0.34 -3.44
C SER A 18 -8.05 1.61 -4.16
N ASP A 19 -8.00 2.75 -3.44
CA ASP A 19 -7.43 4.00 -3.98
C ASP A 19 -5.96 3.82 -4.41
N PHE A 20 -5.16 3.11 -3.60
CA PHE A 20 -3.77 2.78 -3.94
C PHE A 20 -3.67 1.89 -5.18
N ILE A 21 -4.52 0.86 -5.30
CA ILE A 21 -4.53 -0.03 -6.47
C ILE A 21 -4.88 0.76 -7.74
N ALA A 22 -5.84 1.68 -7.67
CA ALA A 22 -6.15 2.59 -8.78
C ALA A 22 -4.93 3.46 -9.15
N ALA A 23 -4.25 4.03 -8.16
CA ALA A 23 -3.02 4.79 -8.39
C ALA A 23 -1.91 3.94 -9.03
N VAL A 24 -1.75 2.68 -8.65
CA VAL A 24 -0.80 1.74 -9.26
C VAL A 24 -1.16 1.44 -10.73
N ALA A 25 -2.45 1.37 -11.05
CA ALA A 25 -2.90 1.14 -12.42
C ALA A 25 -2.59 2.34 -13.34
N GLU A 26 -2.63 3.56 -12.79
CA GLU A 26 -2.38 4.81 -13.52
C GLU A 26 -0.89 5.22 -13.55
N ASP A 27 -0.10 4.84 -12.54
CA ASP A 27 1.31 5.21 -12.38
C ASP A 27 2.25 4.01 -12.66
N GLN A 28 2.89 4.03 -13.84
CA GLN A 28 3.86 3.02 -14.25
C GLN A 28 5.06 2.90 -13.30
N THR A 29 5.52 4.00 -12.71
CA THR A 29 6.67 3.99 -11.78
C THR A 29 6.30 3.27 -10.49
N LEU A 30 5.11 3.53 -9.97
CA LEU A 30 4.59 2.87 -8.77
C LEU A 30 4.35 1.38 -9.01
N ARG A 31 3.83 1.02 -10.19
CA ARG A 31 3.66 -0.36 -10.62
C ARG A 31 4.99 -1.10 -10.74
N GLU A 32 5.96 -0.54 -11.44
CA GLU A 32 7.29 -1.13 -11.58
C GLU A 32 7.95 -1.33 -10.21
N TRP A 33 7.90 -0.31 -9.34
CA TRP A 33 8.40 -0.43 -7.98
C TRP A 33 7.74 -1.60 -7.23
N LEU A 34 6.42 -1.73 -7.28
CA LEU A 34 5.70 -2.82 -6.61
C LEU A 34 6.13 -4.20 -7.13
N LEU A 35 6.35 -4.32 -8.44
CA LEU A 35 6.84 -5.56 -9.07
C LEU A 35 8.28 -5.88 -8.68
N THR A 36 9.17 -4.88 -8.55
CA THR A 36 10.56 -5.12 -8.08
C THR A 36 10.64 -5.64 -6.64
N LEU A 37 9.57 -5.52 -5.85
CA LEU A 37 9.48 -6.11 -4.52
C LEU A 37 9.20 -7.61 -4.55
N GLN A 38 8.71 -8.15 -5.66
CA GLN A 38 8.33 -9.56 -5.80
C GLN A 38 9.57 -10.46 -5.78
N ASP A 39 10.68 -9.97 -6.36
CA ASP A 39 11.94 -10.70 -6.42
C ASP A 39 12.76 -10.63 -5.11
N LYS A 40 12.24 -9.96 -4.08
CA LYS A 40 12.92 -9.75 -2.79
C LYS A 40 12.44 -10.75 -1.76
N SER A 41 13.35 -11.11 -0.85
CA SER A 41 12.95 -11.79 0.39
C SER A 41 11.98 -10.92 1.21
N ASP A 42 11.23 -11.55 2.11
CA ASP A 42 10.26 -10.86 2.96
C ASP A 42 10.91 -9.74 3.80
N ASP A 43 12.12 -9.99 4.31
CA ASP A 43 12.88 -9.03 5.10
C ASP A 43 13.35 -7.83 4.25
N GLU A 44 13.90 -8.09 3.07
CA GLU A 44 14.32 -7.03 2.15
C GLU A 44 13.14 -6.19 1.67
N ARG A 45 12.01 -6.84 1.36
CA ARG A 45 10.77 -6.15 1.01
C ARG A 45 10.29 -5.25 2.16
N ALA A 46 10.25 -5.76 3.38
CA ALA A 46 9.84 -4.99 4.55
C ALA A 46 10.74 -3.76 4.80
N VAL A 47 12.04 -3.89 4.54
CA VAL A 47 13.01 -2.77 4.63
C VAL A 47 12.78 -1.74 3.52
N GLN A 48 12.57 -2.17 2.28
CA GLN A 48 12.32 -1.25 1.15
C GLN A 48 11.00 -0.50 1.31
N ILE A 49 9.94 -1.17 1.76
CA ILE A 49 8.66 -0.55 2.06
C ILE A 49 8.83 0.53 3.15
N ALA A 50 9.51 0.21 4.25
CA ALA A 50 9.77 1.20 5.31
C ALA A 50 10.58 2.40 4.82
N ARG A 51 11.56 2.18 3.92
CA ARG A 51 12.35 3.25 3.30
C ARG A 51 11.51 4.14 2.41
N VAL A 52 10.61 3.57 1.61
CA VAL A 52 9.70 4.34 0.73
C VAL A 52 8.72 5.16 1.55
N ALA A 53 8.08 4.54 2.55
CA ALA A 53 7.18 5.23 3.47
C ALA A 53 7.87 6.40 4.19
N LYS A 54 9.12 6.20 4.64
CA LYS A 54 9.92 7.28 5.24
C LYS A 54 10.15 8.44 4.26
N ARG A 55 10.56 8.16 3.01
CA ARG A 55 10.78 9.20 1.99
C ARG A 55 9.51 9.97 1.66
N MET A 56 8.38 9.28 1.52
CA MET A 56 7.09 9.90 1.27
C MET A 56 6.69 10.83 2.42
N ARG A 57 6.90 10.39 3.67
CA ARG A 57 6.64 11.23 4.84
C ARG A 57 7.52 12.47 4.88
N GLU A 58 8.80 12.34 4.53
CA GLU A 58 9.74 13.47 4.42
C GLU A 58 9.38 14.43 3.28
N ALA A 59 8.76 13.93 2.21
CA ALA A 59 8.25 14.73 1.10
C ALA A 59 6.89 15.40 1.39
N GLY A 60 6.23 15.05 2.50
CA GLY A 60 4.90 15.58 2.85
C GLY A 60 3.75 14.96 2.04
N GLU A 61 3.95 13.74 1.55
CA GLU A 61 2.92 12.97 0.83
C GLU A 61 1.73 12.60 1.74
N ASP A 62 0.62 12.16 1.13
CA ASP A 62 -0.59 11.76 1.85
C ASP A 62 -0.31 10.63 2.87
N GLU A 63 -0.50 10.94 4.16
CA GLU A 63 -0.30 10.00 5.27
C GLU A 63 -1.17 8.74 5.14
N GLN A 64 -2.33 8.82 4.48
CA GLN A 64 -3.19 7.66 4.24
C GLN A 64 -2.59 6.73 3.19
N MET A 65 -1.95 7.29 2.16
CA MET A 65 -1.20 6.52 1.16
C MET A 65 0.03 5.85 1.80
N ILE A 66 0.72 6.58 2.67
CA ILE A 66 1.87 6.07 3.43
C ILE A 66 1.45 4.89 4.31
N GLN A 67 0.29 4.95 4.97
CA GLN A 67 -0.21 3.86 5.82
C GLN A 67 -0.58 2.60 5.03
N VAL A 68 -1.11 2.74 3.81
CA VAL A 68 -1.34 1.58 2.92
C VAL A 68 -0.01 0.94 2.55
N ILE A 69 0.98 1.74 2.17
CA ILE A 69 2.32 1.27 1.84
C ILE A 69 2.97 0.57 3.04
N GLU A 70 2.96 1.17 4.22
CA GLU A 70 3.50 0.58 5.45
C GLU A 70 2.81 -0.75 5.80
N SER A 71 1.50 -0.86 5.52
CA SER A 71 0.75 -2.09 5.77
C SER A 71 1.22 -3.26 4.89
N MET A 72 1.78 -3.00 3.71
CA MET A 72 2.37 -4.02 2.82
C MET A 72 3.62 -4.70 3.39
N ARG A 73 4.17 -4.22 4.52
CA ARG A 73 5.21 -4.98 5.25
C ARG A 73 4.71 -6.36 5.69
N HIS A 74 3.40 -6.51 5.88
CA HIS A 74 2.77 -7.80 6.10
C HIS A 74 2.58 -8.53 4.76
N GLN A 75 3.19 -9.71 4.64
CA GLN A 75 3.16 -10.52 3.42
C GLN A 75 1.75 -10.71 2.84
N ARG A 76 0.75 -11.03 3.69
CA ARG A 76 -0.63 -11.27 3.23
C ARG A 76 -1.28 -10.03 2.58
N ILE A 77 -0.94 -8.83 3.06
CA ILE A 77 -1.45 -7.57 2.51
C ILE A 77 -0.76 -7.30 1.17
N TYR A 78 0.57 -7.44 1.13
CA TYR A 78 1.35 -7.30 -0.10
C TYR A 78 0.85 -8.23 -1.21
N GLU A 79 0.70 -9.53 -0.92
CA GLU A 79 0.21 -10.51 -1.90
C GLU A 79 -1.21 -10.21 -2.38
N GLY A 80 -2.09 -9.70 -1.50
CA GLY A 80 -3.44 -9.30 -1.86
C GLY A 80 -3.46 -8.13 -2.85
N ILE A 81 -2.65 -7.11 -2.58
CA ILE A 81 -2.49 -5.95 -3.47
C ILE A 81 -1.84 -6.37 -4.78
N LEU A 82 -0.75 -7.14 -4.74
CA LEU A 82 -0.03 -7.61 -5.93
C LEU A 82 -0.93 -8.43 -6.86
N ARG A 83 -1.73 -9.35 -6.29
CA ARG A 83 -2.70 -10.13 -7.07
C ARG A 83 -3.69 -9.23 -7.79
N THR A 84 -4.25 -8.26 -7.07
CA THR A 84 -5.26 -7.35 -7.63
C THR A 84 -4.66 -6.48 -8.74
N VAL A 85 -3.43 -5.97 -8.56
CA VAL A 85 -2.71 -5.23 -9.60
C VAL A 85 -2.40 -6.12 -10.81
N GLY A 86 -2.02 -7.37 -10.60
CA GLY A 86 -1.77 -8.34 -11.67
C GLY A 86 -3.02 -8.75 -12.46
N ASP A 87 -4.20 -8.70 -11.85
CA ASP A 87 -5.48 -8.96 -12.53
C ASP A 87 -5.98 -7.76 -13.37
N ILE A 88 -5.49 -6.54 -13.10
CA ILE A 88 -5.86 -5.30 -13.81
C ILE A 88 -4.87 -4.97 -14.95
N ALA A 89 -3.72 -5.67 -14.98
CA ALA A 89 -2.60 -5.53 -15.90
C ALA A 89 -2.84 -6.05 -17.31
#